data_AF-A0A9X1MDG1-F1
#
_entry.id   AF-A0A9X1MDG1-F1
#
_cell.length_a   1.000
_cell.length_b   1.000
_cell.length_c   1.000
_cell.angle_alpha   90.00
_cell.angle_beta   90.00
_cell.angle_gamma   90.00
#
_symmetry.space_group_name_H-M   'P 1'
#
loop_
_entity.id
_entity.type
_entity.pdbx_description
1 polymer ?
#
loop_
_entity_poly.entity_id
_entity_poly.type
_entity_poly.pdbx_seq_one_letter_code
_entity_poly.pdbx_strand_id
1 'polypeptide(L)'
;MSIDAQPRTTRNRENAVTSSYSALLKIIRDEGLLKRRRAFYITTFAFLCAGLIAAGTGFFLIGESWFQLLIAAALGILFTQLAFISHEASHRQVFESGPANDRAGRFLANAVVGISYQWWMNKHSRHHANPNTVGKDPDIEMDTISFQVEQAETRKGIMAWMTRRQGWLFFPLLLLEGINLHATSIKHLFSKQKVKGRYTEITMVFLRLGLYVAAVFYFLPVGMAFAFLGVQLGVFGVYMGASFAPNHKGMPLIPRDSKVDFLSRQVLTSRNITGRGMNTFMGGLNYQVEHHLFPSMPRPHLARASEIVKEHCAKHKIPYTEATLTESYAIVVRYLNRVGLSARDPFDCPVRSQYR
;
A
#
# COMPACT_ATOMS: atom_id res chain seq x y z
N MET A 1 19.89 -22.07 -58.38
CA MET A 1 19.14 -21.18 -57.46
C MET A 1 19.06 -21.86 -56.11
N SER A 2 20.07 -21.66 -55.26
CA SER A 2 20.00 -22.08 -53.85
C SER A 2 19.44 -20.91 -53.06
N ILE A 3 18.30 -21.12 -52.42
CA ILE A 3 17.72 -20.17 -51.47
C ILE A 3 18.30 -20.54 -50.10
N ASP A 4 19.31 -19.77 -49.68
CA ASP A 4 19.84 -19.83 -48.32
C ASP A 4 18.77 -19.30 -47.35
N ALA A 5 18.26 -20.19 -46.51
CA ALA A 5 17.38 -19.83 -45.41
C ALA A 5 18.23 -19.34 -44.23
N GLN A 6 18.27 -18.03 -43.99
CA GLN A 6 18.83 -17.48 -42.76
C GLN A 6 18.00 -17.92 -41.53
N PRO A 7 18.63 -18.36 -40.42
CA PRO A 7 17.91 -18.70 -39.21
C PRO A 7 17.40 -17.43 -38.51
N ARG A 8 16.08 -17.35 -38.34
CA ARG A 8 15.39 -16.29 -37.56
C ARG A 8 15.90 -16.26 -36.12
N THR A 9 16.61 -15.18 -35.76
CA THR A 9 17.02 -14.86 -34.39
C THR A 9 15.85 -14.34 -33.56
N THR A 10 14.94 -15.21 -33.13
CA THR A 10 13.87 -14.84 -32.17
C THR A 10 14.24 -15.17 -30.71
N ARG A 11 15.38 -15.83 -30.46
CA ARG A 11 15.79 -16.31 -29.12
C ARG A 11 16.54 -15.29 -28.24
N ASN A 12 16.81 -14.06 -28.71
CA ASN A 12 17.73 -13.13 -28.04
C ASN A 12 17.11 -11.97 -27.25
N ARG A 13 15.81 -11.65 -27.40
CA ARG A 13 15.21 -10.52 -26.66
C ARG A 13 14.73 -10.86 -25.25
N GLU A 14 14.13 -12.03 -25.04
CA GLU A 14 13.65 -12.45 -23.71
C GLU A 14 14.81 -12.72 -22.72
N ASN A 15 15.93 -13.25 -23.21
CA ASN A 15 17.14 -13.49 -22.42
C ASN A 15 17.91 -12.18 -22.09
N ALA A 16 17.84 -11.16 -22.94
CA ALA A 16 18.51 -9.89 -22.69
C ALA A 16 17.89 -9.08 -21.54
N VAL A 17 16.58 -9.18 -21.30
CA VAL A 17 15.87 -8.38 -20.28
C VAL A 17 15.80 -9.09 -18.93
N THR A 18 15.64 -10.42 -18.88
CA THR A 18 15.81 -11.17 -17.61
C THR A 18 17.25 -11.07 -17.07
N SER A 19 18.23 -10.88 -17.95
CA SER A 19 19.61 -10.54 -17.57
C SER A 19 19.75 -9.15 -16.94
N SER A 20 18.85 -8.19 -17.23
CA SER A 20 18.98 -6.80 -16.76
C SER A 20 18.61 -6.64 -15.28
N TYR A 21 17.53 -7.28 -14.82
CA TYR A 21 17.19 -7.28 -13.38
C TYR A 21 18.28 -7.96 -12.55
N SER A 22 18.83 -9.07 -13.03
CA SER A 22 19.91 -9.79 -12.33
C SER A 22 21.17 -8.93 -12.21
N ALA A 23 21.52 -8.19 -13.27
CA ALA A 23 22.62 -7.23 -13.24
C ALA A 23 22.34 -6.06 -12.28
N LEU A 24 21.14 -5.50 -12.30
CA LEU A 24 20.73 -4.45 -11.37
C LEU A 24 20.78 -4.92 -9.92
N LEU A 25 20.24 -6.11 -9.63
CA LEU A 25 20.29 -6.71 -8.29
C LEU A 25 21.73 -6.95 -7.82
N LYS A 26 22.65 -7.30 -8.74
CA LYS A 26 24.07 -7.41 -8.41
C LYS A 26 24.64 -6.07 -7.95
N ILE A 27 24.39 -4.98 -8.68
CA ILE A 27 24.83 -3.62 -8.31
C ILE A 27 24.30 -3.24 -6.92
N ILE A 28 23.00 -3.47 -6.67
CA ILE A 28 22.35 -3.20 -5.38
C ILE A 28 23.00 -3.99 -4.23
N ARG A 29 23.39 -5.26 -4.48
CA ARG A 29 24.09 -6.10 -3.50
C ARG A 29 25.53 -5.63 -3.26
N ASP A 30 26.24 -5.29 -4.31
CA ASP A 30 27.64 -4.82 -4.25
C ASP A 30 27.73 -3.49 -3.48
N GLU A 31 26.77 -2.58 -3.65
CA GLU A 31 26.66 -1.35 -2.85
C GLU A 31 26.19 -1.60 -1.39
N GLY A 32 25.83 -2.85 -1.05
CA GLY A 32 25.43 -3.21 0.30
C GLY A 32 24.07 -2.67 0.73
N LEU A 33 23.22 -2.26 -0.22
CA LEU A 33 21.92 -1.63 0.07
C LEU A 33 20.88 -2.59 0.66
N LEU A 34 21.15 -3.91 0.65
CA LEU A 34 20.33 -4.92 1.33
C LEU A 34 20.74 -5.17 2.79
N LYS A 35 21.81 -4.53 3.28
CA LYS A 35 22.28 -4.68 4.66
C LYS A 35 21.26 -4.06 5.63
N ARG A 36 21.00 -4.75 6.74
CA ARG A 36 20.02 -4.31 7.76
C ARG A 36 20.43 -2.97 8.39
N ARG A 37 19.43 -2.13 8.67
CA ARG A 37 19.61 -0.82 9.33
C ARG A 37 18.99 -0.85 10.73
N ARG A 38 19.58 -1.66 11.62
CA ARG A 38 19.05 -1.92 12.98
C ARG A 38 18.88 -0.63 13.80
N ALA A 39 19.88 0.25 13.79
CA ALA A 39 19.83 1.52 14.53
C ALA A 39 18.66 2.40 14.09
N PHE A 40 18.37 2.44 12.78
CA PHE A 40 17.21 3.17 12.25
C PHE A 40 15.90 2.59 12.81
N TYR A 41 15.68 1.28 12.69
CA TYR A 41 14.45 0.66 13.16
C TYR A 41 14.27 0.73 14.68
N ILE A 42 15.34 0.56 15.46
CA ILE A 42 15.30 0.73 16.92
C ILE A 42 14.90 2.16 17.28
N THR A 43 15.53 3.15 16.65
CA THR A 43 15.27 4.57 16.91
C THR A 43 13.84 4.94 16.52
N THR A 44 13.40 4.56 15.32
CA THR A 44 12.03 4.81 14.86
C THR A 44 11.01 4.13 15.78
N PHE A 45 11.22 2.88 16.15
CA PHE A 45 10.31 2.17 17.05
C PHE A 45 10.27 2.82 18.45
N ALA A 46 11.43 3.23 18.99
CA ALA A 46 11.50 3.95 20.27
C ALA A 46 10.72 5.27 20.24
N PHE A 47 10.86 6.07 19.16
CA PHE A 47 10.07 7.29 19.00
C PHE A 47 8.57 7.02 18.89
N LEU A 48 8.15 5.97 18.18
CA LEU A 48 6.75 5.59 18.08
C LEU A 48 6.19 5.11 19.43
N CYS A 49 6.96 4.33 20.19
CA CYS A 49 6.60 3.94 21.56
C CYS A 49 6.50 5.14 22.50
N ALA A 50 7.45 6.07 22.44
CA ALA A 50 7.39 7.32 23.21
C ALA A 50 6.16 8.15 22.83
N GLY A 51 5.80 8.21 21.54
CA GLY A 51 4.58 8.84 21.06
C GLY A 51 3.30 8.19 21.60
N LEU A 52 3.24 6.85 21.64
CA LEU A 52 2.11 6.14 22.25
C LEU A 52 2.00 6.39 23.75
N ILE A 53 3.12 6.40 24.46
CA ILE A 53 3.16 6.73 25.90
C ILE A 53 2.68 8.16 26.10
N ALA A 54 3.20 9.13 25.34
CA ALA A 54 2.78 10.53 25.42
C ALA A 54 1.29 10.71 25.10
N ALA A 55 0.75 10.01 24.10
CA ALA A 55 -0.67 10.02 23.78
C ALA A 55 -1.52 9.44 24.92
N GLY A 56 -1.09 8.33 25.52
CA GLY A 56 -1.75 7.74 26.69
C GLY A 56 -1.70 8.64 27.93
N THR A 57 -0.54 9.20 28.25
CA THR A 57 -0.39 10.18 29.33
C THR A 57 -1.24 11.42 29.08
N GLY A 58 -1.22 11.95 27.86
CA GLY A 58 -2.04 13.09 27.44
C GLY A 58 -3.53 12.80 27.59
N PHE A 59 -3.99 11.61 27.20
CA PHE A 59 -5.37 11.18 27.40
C PHE A 59 -5.81 11.31 28.87
N PHE A 60 -4.99 10.83 29.82
CA PHE A 60 -5.34 10.91 31.23
C PHE A 60 -5.20 12.33 31.81
N LEU A 61 -4.18 13.10 31.39
CA LEU A 61 -3.95 14.46 31.89
C LEU A 61 -5.00 15.46 31.38
N ILE A 62 -5.51 15.28 30.16
CA ILE A 62 -6.53 16.14 29.57
C ILE A 62 -7.91 15.89 30.21
N GLY A 63 -8.20 14.65 30.64
CA GLY A 63 -9.48 14.27 31.21
C GLY A 63 -10.64 14.39 30.23
N GLU A 64 -11.86 14.59 30.72
CA GLU A 64 -13.08 14.68 29.90
C GLU A 64 -13.18 16.02 29.16
N SER A 65 -12.45 16.16 28.05
CA SER A 65 -12.42 17.37 27.24
C SER A 65 -12.42 17.07 25.75
N TRP A 66 -12.99 17.95 24.94
CA TRP A 66 -12.95 17.82 23.47
C TRP A 66 -11.53 17.89 22.89
N PHE A 67 -10.53 18.33 23.66
CA PHE A 67 -9.12 18.18 23.28
C PHE A 67 -8.68 16.71 23.13
N GLN A 68 -9.46 15.74 23.63
CA GLN A 68 -9.24 14.32 23.37
C GLN A 68 -9.27 13.98 21.87
N LEU A 69 -9.93 14.78 21.02
CA LEU A 69 -9.90 14.58 19.57
C LEU A 69 -8.51 14.79 18.97
N LEU A 70 -7.64 15.60 19.60
CA LEU A 70 -6.23 15.72 19.20
C LEU A 70 -5.46 14.44 19.53
N ILE A 71 -5.73 13.82 20.67
CA ILE A 71 -5.17 12.51 21.03
C ILE A 71 -5.66 11.44 20.06
N ALA A 72 -6.94 11.42 19.71
CA ALA A 72 -7.51 10.52 18.70
C ALA A 72 -6.79 10.63 17.35
N ALA A 73 -6.59 11.86 16.86
CA ALA A 73 -5.86 12.11 15.62
C ALA A 73 -4.40 11.66 15.71
N ALA A 74 -3.71 11.96 16.81
CA ALA A 74 -2.34 11.52 17.06
C ALA A 74 -2.21 9.99 17.07
N LEU A 75 -3.14 9.27 17.72
CA LEU A 75 -3.19 7.81 17.71
C LEU A 75 -3.42 7.26 16.30
N GLY A 76 -4.28 7.90 15.49
CA GLY A 76 -4.45 7.54 14.08
C GLY A 76 -3.13 7.57 13.31
N ILE A 77 -2.34 8.64 13.49
CA ILE A 77 -1.01 8.81 12.88
C ILE A 77 -0.03 7.73 13.38
N LEU A 78 0.03 7.52 14.71
CA LEU A 78 0.95 6.57 15.33
C LEU A 78 0.64 5.13 14.89
N PHE A 79 -0.64 4.74 14.83
CA PHE A 79 -1.03 3.41 14.36
C PHE A 79 -0.69 3.19 12.88
N THR A 80 -0.82 4.20 12.01
CA THR A 80 -0.37 4.10 10.61
C THR A 80 1.15 3.90 10.53
N GLN A 81 1.92 4.67 11.30
CA GLN A 81 3.39 4.52 11.31
C GLN A 81 3.85 3.15 11.86
N LEU A 82 3.16 2.61 12.88
CA LEU A 82 3.40 1.26 13.38
C LEU A 82 2.96 0.18 12.37
N ALA A 83 1.92 0.45 11.58
CA ALA A 83 1.53 -0.41 10.46
C ALA A 83 2.62 -0.46 9.38
N PHE A 84 3.32 0.66 9.11
CA PHE A 84 4.49 0.64 8.21
C PHE A 84 5.62 -0.24 8.77
N ILE A 85 5.95 -0.14 10.05
CA ILE A 85 6.98 -1.02 10.66
C ILE A 85 6.56 -2.50 10.55
N SER A 86 5.27 -2.80 10.74
CA SER A 86 4.72 -4.14 10.52
C SER A 86 4.88 -4.62 9.07
N HIS A 87 4.61 -3.74 8.10
CA HIS A 87 4.82 -4.01 6.67
C HIS A 87 6.30 -4.25 6.35
N GLU A 88 7.22 -3.45 6.87
CA GLU A 88 8.66 -3.63 6.65
C GLU A 88 9.18 -4.93 7.28
N ALA A 89 8.66 -5.31 8.46
CA ALA A 89 8.94 -6.62 9.06
C ALA A 89 8.41 -7.75 8.17
N SER A 90 7.21 -7.59 7.59
CA SER A 90 6.63 -8.55 6.66
C SER A 90 7.52 -8.82 5.44
N HIS A 91 8.25 -7.79 4.99
CA HIS A 91 9.22 -7.87 3.89
C HIS A 91 10.64 -8.26 4.31
N ARG A 92 10.84 -8.64 5.58
CA ARG A 92 12.14 -9.03 6.15
C ARG A 92 13.14 -7.87 6.27
N GLN A 93 12.70 -6.62 6.27
CA GLN A 93 13.62 -5.48 6.30
C GLN A 93 14.26 -5.25 7.68
N VAL A 94 13.57 -5.65 8.75
CA VAL A 94 13.92 -5.29 10.13
C VAL A 94 14.97 -6.24 10.72
N PHE A 95 14.70 -7.55 10.70
CA PHE A 95 15.58 -8.58 11.28
C PHE A 95 16.25 -9.45 10.21
N GLU A 96 17.34 -10.12 10.56
CA GLU A 96 17.92 -11.18 9.74
C GLU A 96 17.06 -12.45 9.74
N SER A 97 16.53 -12.81 10.91
CA SER A 97 15.69 -13.98 11.09
C SER A 97 14.29 -13.76 10.50
N GLY A 98 13.88 -14.63 9.59
CA GLY A 98 12.51 -14.69 9.07
C GLY A 98 11.47 -14.87 10.18
N PRO A 99 11.61 -15.86 11.08
CA PRO A 99 10.70 -16.03 12.21
C PRO A 99 10.61 -14.81 13.15
N ALA A 100 11.71 -14.09 13.37
CA ALA A 100 11.68 -12.87 14.18
C ALA A 100 10.85 -11.76 13.52
N ASN A 101 11.04 -11.55 12.22
CA ASN A 101 10.21 -10.65 11.42
C ASN A 101 8.72 -11.05 11.44
N ASP A 102 8.41 -12.36 11.29
CA ASP A 102 7.03 -12.86 11.37
C ASP A 102 6.38 -12.58 12.72
N ARG A 103 7.11 -12.76 13.83
CA ARG A 103 6.59 -12.47 15.17
C ARG A 103 6.36 -10.97 15.38
N ALA A 104 7.33 -10.14 15.00
CA ALA A 104 7.23 -8.69 15.17
C ALA A 104 6.11 -8.10 14.30
N GLY A 105 6.07 -8.44 13.00
CA GLY A 105 5.00 -7.98 12.11
C GLY A 105 3.63 -8.45 12.58
N ARG A 106 3.49 -9.70 13.04
CA ARG A 106 2.22 -10.19 13.59
C ARG A 106 1.80 -9.46 14.85
N PHE A 107 2.71 -9.21 15.78
CA PHE A 107 2.40 -8.47 17.01
C PHE A 107 1.96 -7.04 16.69
N LEU A 108 2.71 -6.32 15.85
CA LEU A 108 2.39 -4.95 15.48
C LEU A 108 1.06 -4.87 14.71
N ALA A 109 0.85 -5.70 13.68
CA ALA A 109 -0.40 -5.73 12.94
C ALA A 109 -1.59 -6.07 13.85
N ASN A 110 -1.49 -7.15 14.63
CA ASN A 110 -2.66 -7.68 15.33
C ASN A 110 -2.92 -6.97 16.66
N ALA A 111 -1.91 -6.92 17.53
CA ALA A 111 -2.05 -6.45 18.91
C ALA A 111 -1.94 -4.93 19.05
N VAL A 112 -1.32 -4.24 18.09
CA VAL A 112 -1.17 -2.77 18.14
C VAL A 112 -2.10 -2.07 17.17
N VAL A 113 -2.15 -2.50 15.91
CA VAL A 113 -3.00 -1.87 14.90
C VAL A 113 -4.41 -2.45 14.91
N GLY A 114 -4.58 -3.77 15.08
CA GLY A 114 -5.89 -4.45 15.06
C GLY A 114 -6.27 -5.04 13.69
N ILE A 115 -5.27 -5.41 12.87
CA ILE A 115 -5.44 -6.00 11.53
C ILE A 115 -4.74 -7.35 11.47
N SER A 116 -5.36 -8.33 10.81
CA SER A 116 -4.81 -9.68 10.59
C SER A 116 -3.55 -9.61 9.73
N TYR A 117 -2.43 -10.02 10.32
CA TYR A 117 -1.16 -10.19 9.61
C TYR A 117 -1.26 -11.20 8.47
N GLN A 118 -1.95 -12.32 8.64
CA GLN A 118 -2.12 -13.30 7.56
C GLN A 118 -2.98 -12.80 6.41
N TRP A 119 -4.07 -12.08 6.68
CA TRP A 119 -4.86 -11.44 5.63
C TRP A 119 -3.99 -10.52 4.78
N TRP A 120 -3.26 -9.62 5.45
CA TRP A 120 -2.36 -8.69 4.80
C TRP A 120 -1.30 -9.42 3.99
N MET A 121 -0.61 -10.40 4.57
CA MET A 121 0.43 -11.18 3.89
C MET A 121 -0.08 -11.86 2.62
N ASN A 122 -1.26 -12.49 2.67
CA ASN A 122 -1.84 -13.19 1.53
C ASN A 122 -2.20 -12.22 0.39
N LYS A 123 -2.81 -11.08 0.73
CA LYS A 123 -3.18 -10.03 -0.22
C LYS A 123 -1.93 -9.36 -0.81
N HIS A 124 -1.07 -8.84 0.06
CA HIS A 124 0.08 -8.01 -0.27
C HIS A 124 1.14 -8.77 -1.08
N SER A 125 1.38 -10.05 -0.77
CA SER A 125 2.32 -10.87 -1.54
C SER A 125 1.85 -11.11 -2.98
N ARG A 126 0.54 -11.27 -3.20
CA ARG A 126 -0.04 -11.38 -4.55
C ARG A 126 0.11 -10.08 -5.33
N HIS A 127 -0.14 -8.95 -4.68
CA HIS A 127 0.06 -7.62 -5.25
C HIS A 127 1.51 -7.42 -5.69
N HIS A 128 2.49 -7.69 -4.82
CA HIS A 128 3.92 -7.60 -5.19
C HIS A 128 4.33 -8.49 -6.36
N ALA A 129 3.76 -9.70 -6.44
CA ALA A 129 4.06 -10.61 -7.53
C ALA A 129 3.49 -10.14 -8.87
N ASN A 130 2.34 -9.45 -8.86
CA ASN A 130 1.59 -9.12 -10.07
C ASN A 130 0.93 -7.73 -10.02
N PRO A 131 1.64 -6.63 -9.71
CA PRO A 131 1.00 -5.34 -9.53
C PRO A 131 0.26 -4.90 -10.80
N ASN A 132 -0.88 -4.22 -10.61
CA ASN A 132 -1.80 -3.76 -11.65
C ASN A 132 -2.14 -4.80 -12.73
N THR A 133 -2.06 -6.08 -12.42
CA THR A 133 -2.34 -7.14 -13.41
C THR A 133 -3.77 -7.64 -13.24
N VAL A 134 -4.57 -7.49 -14.29
CA VAL A 134 -6.01 -7.79 -14.29
C VAL A 134 -6.25 -9.26 -13.90
N GLY A 135 -7.11 -9.47 -12.90
CA GLY A 135 -7.46 -10.78 -12.37
C GLY A 135 -6.38 -11.47 -11.52
N LYS A 136 -5.25 -10.80 -11.23
CA LYS A 136 -4.17 -11.33 -10.39
C LYS A 136 -3.91 -10.44 -9.16
N ASP A 137 -3.89 -9.13 -9.36
CA ASP A 137 -3.66 -8.15 -8.30
C ASP A 137 -4.94 -7.87 -7.48
N PRO A 138 -4.97 -8.22 -6.18
CA PRO A 138 -6.11 -7.92 -5.32
C PRO A 138 -6.34 -6.41 -5.11
N ASP A 139 -5.36 -5.55 -5.37
CA ASP A 139 -5.49 -4.10 -5.14
C ASP A 139 -6.31 -3.37 -6.20
N ILE A 140 -6.58 -4.02 -7.33
CA ILE A 140 -7.45 -3.52 -8.41
C ILE A 140 -8.72 -4.38 -8.57
N GLU A 141 -8.93 -5.35 -7.69
CA GLU A 141 -10.20 -6.07 -7.59
C GLU A 141 -11.32 -5.12 -7.12
N MET A 142 -12.55 -5.43 -7.49
CA MET A 142 -13.70 -4.58 -7.25
C MET A 142 -14.07 -4.56 -5.76
N ASP A 143 -14.06 -3.38 -5.13
CA ASP A 143 -14.56 -3.17 -3.75
C ASP A 143 -15.58 -2.01 -3.69
N THR A 144 -15.32 -0.93 -2.94
CA THR A 144 -16.18 0.27 -2.94
C THR A 144 -15.86 1.18 -4.13
N ILE A 145 -14.61 1.16 -4.60
CA ILE A 145 -14.12 1.92 -5.75
C ILE A 145 -13.88 0.96 -6.92
N SER A 146 -14.25 1.38 -8.12
CA SER A 146 -13.97 0.64 -9.35
C SER A 146 -12.72 1.18 -10.04
N PHE A 147 -11.77 0.28 -10.30
CA PHE A 147 -10.55 0.60 -11.03
C PHE A 147 -10.61 0.11 -12.49
N GLN A 148 -11.65 -0.63 -12.87
CA GLN A 148 -11.85 -1.17 -14.22
C GLN A 148 -13.21 -0.69 -14.75
N VAL A 149 -13.29 -0.40 -16.06
CA VAL A 149 -14.52 0.14 -16.67
C VAL A 149 -15.61 -0.92 -16.67
N GLU A 150 -15.23 -2.15 -17.01
CA GLU A 150 -16.11 -3.33 -17.06
C GLU A 150 -16.76 -3.60 -15.69
N GLN A 151 -16.01 -3.39 -14.61
CA GLN A 151 -16.52 -3.51 -13.24
C GLN A 151 -17.49 -2.37 -12.90
N ALA A 152 -17.21 -1.15 -13.35
CA ALA A 152 -18.05 0.02 -13.11
C ALA A 152 -19.42 -0.10 -13.80
N GLU A 153 -19.47 -0.69 -14.98
CA GLU A 153 -20.71 -0.93 -15.75
C GLU A 153 -21.68 -1.90 -15.05
N THR A 154 -21.18 -2.81 -14.22
CA THR A 154 -22.05 -3.76 -13.49
C THR A 154 -22.79 -3.13 -12.30
N ARG A 155 -22.45 -1.90 -11.90
CA ARG A 155 -23.00 -1.26 -10.70
C ARG A 155 -24.41 -0.74 -10.93
N LYS A 156 -25.28 -0.91 -9.92
CA LYS A 156 -26.68 -0.42 -9.93
C LYS A 156 -26.97 0.45 -8.70
N GLY A 157 -28.02 1.27 -8.79
CA GLY A 157 -28.52 2.08 -7.67
C GLY A 157 -27.47 3.04 -7.08
N ILE A 158 -27.39 3.09 -5.74
CA ILE A 158 -26.47 3.97 -5.01
C ILE A 158 -24.99 3.69 -5.33
N MET A 159 -24.64 2.43 -5.57
CA MET A 159 -23.28 2.05 -5.96
C MET A 159 -22.89 2.61 -7.32
N ALA A 160 -23.83 2.66 -8.27
CA ALA A 160 -23.60 3.31 -9.56
C ALA A 160 -23.45 4.82 -9.41
N TRP A 161 -24.24 5.45 -8.53
CA TRP A 161 -24.12 6.87 -8.21
C TRP A 161 -22.75 7.22 -7.60
N MET A 162 -22.26 6.38 -6.68
CA MET A 162 -20.93 6.54 -6.07
C MET A 162 -19.83 6.31 -7.10
N THR A 163 -19.93 5.26 -7.91
CA THR A 163 -18.94 4.94 -8.96
C THR A 163 -18.81 6.09 -9.97
N ARG A 164 -19.90 6.73 -10.37
CA ARG A 164 -19.88 7.91 -11.25
C ARG A 164 -19.21 9.14 -10.64
N ARG A 165 -19.05 9.19 -9.31
CA ARG A 165 -18.44 10.29 -8.55
C ARG A 165 -17.17 9.87 -7.81
N GLN A 166 -16.65 8.69 -8.10
CA GLN A 166 -15.65 8.04 -7.26
C GLN A 166 -14.32 8.81 -7.19
N GLY A 167 -13.99 9.64 -8.19
CA GLY A 167 -12.81 10.50 -8.11
C GLY A 167 -12.95 11.57 -7.01
N TRP A 168 -14.11 12.20 -6.88
CA TRP A 168 -14.38 13.18 -5.82
C TRP A 168 -14.65 12.52 -4.46
N LEU A 169 -15.34 11.38 -4.48
CA LEU A 169 -15.62 10.60 -3.27
C LEU A 169 -14.39 9.87 -2.73
N PHE A 170 -13.29 9.79 -3.50
CA PHE A 170 -12.08 9.10 -3.09
C PHE A 170 -11.62 9.48 -1.68
N PHE A 171 -11.37 10.79 -1.43
CA PHE A 171 -10.88 11.26 -0.13
C PHE A 171 -11.91 11.12 1.01
N PRO A 172 -13.20 11.50 0.84
CA PRO A 172 -14.22 11.22 1.84
C PRO A 172 -14.33 9.73 2.19
N LEU A 173 -14.23 8.84 1.20
CA LEU A 173 -14.28 7.39 1.43
C LEU A 173 -13.06 6.87 2.19
N LEU A 174 -11.90 7.54 2.10
CA LEU A 174 -10.73 7.16 2.90
C LEU A 174 -10.97 7.30 4.42
N LEU A 175 -11.89 8.16 4.86
CA LEU A 175 -12.29 8.22 6.28
C LEU A 175 -12.88 6.89 6.78
N LEU A 176 -13.41 6.06 5.87
CA LEU A 176 -13.98 4.75 6.17
C LEU A 176 -12.99 3.60 5.96
N GLU A 177 -11.81 3.88 5.39
CA GLU A 177 -10.83 2.82 5.07
C GLU A 177 -10.32 2.13 6.33
N GLY A 178 -10.16 2.84 7.45
CA GLY A 178 -9.80 2.22 8.72
C GLY A 178 -10.80 1.14 9.16
N ILE A 179 -12.10 1.43 9.03
CA ILE A 179 -13.17 0.47 9.31
C ILE A 179 -13.11 -0.71 8.33
N ASN A 180 -12.93 -0.41 7.03
CA ASN A 180 -12.84 -1.43 5.98
C ASN A 180 -11.70 -2.43 6.23
N LEU A 181 -10.52 -1.94 6.63
CA LEU A 181 -9.37 -2.77 6.96
C LEU A 181 -9.64 -3.69 8.16
N HIS A 182 -10.25 -3.17 9.24
CA HIS A 182 -10.65 -4.00 10.39
C HIS A 182 -11.71 -5.03 10.03
N ALA A 183 -12.75 -4.62 9.31
CA ALA A 183 -13.84 -5.51 8.90
C ALA A 183 -13.35 -6.64 7.99
N THR A 184 -12.49 -6.32 7.01
CA THR A 184 -11.92 -7.30 6.09
C THR A 184 -10.97 -8.26 6.80
N SER A 185 -10.14 -7.74 7.72
CA SER A 185 -9.31 -8.54 8.62
C SER A 185 -10.14 -9.56 9.41
N ILE A 186 -11.20 -9.10 10.09
CA ILE A 186 -12.09 -9.98 10.87
C ILE A 186 -12.74 -11.02 9.96
N LYS A 187 -13.29 -10.60 8.82
CA LYS A 187 -13.90 -11.50 7.83
C LYS A 187 -12.92 -12.58 7.36
N HIS A 188 -11.65 -12.24 7.15
CA HIS A 188 -10.62 -13.21 6.76
C HIS A 188 -10.34 -14.21 7.88
N LEU A 189 -10.23 -13.74 9.14
CA LEU A 189 -9.97 -14.60 10.30
C LEU A 189 -11.03 -15.68 10.49
N PHE A 190 -12.30 -15.37 10.22
CA PHE A 190 -13.44 -16.31 10.29
C PHE A 190 -13.76 -17.01 8.96
N SER A 191 -13.00 -16.75 7.90
CA SER A 191 -13.21 -17.41 6.61
C SER A 191 -12.78 -18.89 6.64
N LYS A 192 -13.20 -19.65 5.62
CA LYS A 192 -12.75 -21.04 5.41
C LYS A 192 -11.30 -21.14 4.91
N GLN A 193 -10.63 -20.02 4.61
CA GLN A 193 -9.25 -20.03 4.11
C GLN A 193 -8.27 -20.49 5.20
N LYS A 194 -7.09 -20.97 4.82
CA LYS A 194 -6.04 -21.35 5.76
C LYS A 194 -5.37 -20.09 6.35
N VAL A 195 -5.38 -19.97 7.68
CA VAL A 195 -4.77 -18.85 8.41
C VAL A 195 -3.74 -19.41 9.39
N LYS A 196 -2.45 -19.18 9.14
CA LYS A 196 -1.38 -19.60 10.05
C LYS A 196 -1.48 -18.83 11.36
N GLY A 197 -1.61 -19.55 12.49
CA GLY A 197 -1.76 -18.93 13.81
C GLY A 197 -3.12 -18.26 14.02
N ARG A 198 -4.20 -18.78 13.38
CA ARG A 198 -5.57 -18.24 13.44
C ARG A 198 -5.99 -17.81 14.84
N TYR A 199 -5.94 -18.72 15.81
CA TYR A 199 -6.40 -18.42 17.17
C TYR A 199 -5.57 -17.33 17.83
N THR A 200 -4.25 -17.32 17.61
CA THR A 200 -3.37 -16.25 18.10
C THR A 200 -3.73 -14.90 17.49
N GLU A 201 -4.02 -14.83 16.18
CA GLU A 201 -4.47 -13.59 15.54
C GLU A 201 -5.83 -13.14 16.05
N ILE A 202 -6.81 -14.06 16.15
CA ILE A 202 -8.14 -13.78 16.70
C ILE A 202 -7.98 -13.21 18.11
N THR A 203 -7.26 -13.88 19.01
CA THR A 203 -7.06 -13.40 20.38
C THR A 203 -6.46 -11.99 20.39
N MET A 204 -5.37 -11.74 19.66
CA MET A 204 -4.73 -10.42 19.65
C MET A 204 -5.64 -9.33 19.07
N VAL A 205 -6.31 -9.59 17.94
CA VAL A 205 -7.19 -8.60 17.29
C VAL A 205 -8.41 -8.31 18.16
N PHE A 206 -9.05 -9.34 18.72
CA PHE A 206 -10.22 -9.15 19.60
C PHE A 206 -9.86 -8.46 20.91
N LEU A 207 -8.73 -8.81 21.54
CA LEU A 207 -8.26 -8.10 22.73
C LEU A 207 -7.94 -6.65 22.39
N ARG A 208 -7.21 -6.39 21.29
CA ARG A 208 -6.85 -5.04 20.87
C ARG A 208 -8.09 -4.18 20.57
N LEU A 209 -9.05 -4.68 19.80
CA LEU A 209 -10.24 -3.90 19.44
C LEU A 209 -11.20 -3.78 20.63
N GLY A 210 -11.46 -4.89 21.33
CA GLY A 210 -12.38 -4.94 22.46
C GLY A 210 -11.90 -4.11 23.66
N LEU A 211 -10.66 -4.32 24.13
CA LEU A 211 -10.14 -3.58 25.28
C LEU A 211 -9.98 -2.10 24.98
N TYR A 212 -9.59 -1.73 23.77
CA TYR A 212 -9.44 -0.34 23.39
C TYR A 212 -10.78 0.39 23.31
N VAL A 213 -11.78 -0.20 22.65
CA VAL A 213 -13.13 0.38 22.62
C VAL A 213 -13.70 0.45 24.03
N ALA A 214 -13.58 -0.62 24.83
CA ALA A 214 -14.03 -0.62 26.21
C ALA A 214 -13.35 0.48 27.05
N ALA A 215 -12.04 0.68 26.91
CA ALA A 215 -11.33 1.74 27.61
C ALA A 215 -11.83 3.14 27.20
N VAL A 216 -12.02 3.40 25.90
CA VAL A 216 -12.52 4.70 25.42
C VAL A 216 -13.92 4.99 25.97
N PHE A 217 -14.83 4.01 25.97
CA PHE A 217 -16.19 4.19 26.51
C PHE A 217 -16.26 4.18 28.04
N TYR A 218 -15.26 3.63 28.72
CA TYR A 218 -15.16 3.67 30.18
C TYR A 218 -14.70 5.05 30.68
N PHE A 219 -13.72 5.66 29.99
CA PHE A 219 -13.11 6.92 30.43
C PHE A 219 -13.70 8.18 29.81
N LEU A 220 -14.48 8.09 28.73
CA LEU A 220 -15.09 9.26 28.08
C LEU A 220 -16.63 9.16 28.04
N PRO A 221 -17.34 10.30 28.15
CA PRO A 221 -18.78 10.33 27.88
C PRO A 221 -19.12 9.77 26.50
N VAL A 222 -20.26 9.08 26.40
CA VAL A 222 -20.67 8.32 25.20
C VAL A 222 -20.53 9.10 23.89
N GLY A 223 -20.99 10.36 23.84
CA GLY A 223 -20.88 11.19 22.64
C GLY A 223 -19.43 11.51 22.25
N MET A 224 -18.57 11.76 23.25
CA MET A 224 -17.15 12.03 23.05
C MET A 224 -16.40 10.75 22.66
N ALA A 225 -16.75 9.60 23.23
CA ALA A 225 -16.19 8.30 22.87
C ALA A 225 -16.42 7.97 21.38
N PHE A 226 -17.64 8.19 20.87
CA PHE A 226 -17.93 8.04 19.44
C PHE A 226 -17.12 9.01 18.59
N ALA A 227 -17.04 10.29 18.97
CA ALA A 227 -16.25 11.28 18.24
C ALA A 227 -14.76 10.93 18.24
N PHE A 228 -14.22 10.47 19.37
CA PHE A 228 -12.84 10.03 19.52
C PHE A 228 -12.52 8.87 18.56
N LEU A 229 -13.34 7.81 18.56
CA LEU A 229 -13.16 6.69 17.65
C LEU A 229 -13.33 7.12 16.18
N GLY A 230 -14.30 7.99 15.89
CA GLY A 230 -14.54 8.52 14.55
C GLY A 230 -13.34 9.30 14.01
N VAL A 231 -12.76 10.21 14.81
CA VAL A 231 -11.55 10.96 14.44
C VAL A 231 -10.35 10.04 14.29
N GLN A 232 -10.13 9.12 15.24
CA GLN A 232 -8.99 8.20 15.18
C GLN A 232 -9.05 7.29 13.95
N LEU A 233 -10.21 6.69 13.68
CA LEU A 233 -10.42 5.82 12.52
C LEU A 233 -10.37 6.61 11.20
N GLY A 234 -10.92 7.82 11.19
CA GLY A 234 -10.88 8.71 10.03
C GLY A 234 -9.46 9.12 9.66
N VAL A 235 -8.67 9.56 10.65
CA VAL A 235 -7.25 9.91 10.44
C VAL A 235 -6.43 8.69 10.04
N PHE A 236 -6.62 7.56 10.71
CA PHE A 236 -5.95 6.31 10.35
C PHE A 236 -6.29 5.87 8.92
N GLY A 237 -7.56 5.89 8.53
CA GLY A 237 -8.04 5.52 7.20
C GLY A 237 -7.53 6.44 6.11
N VAL A 238 -7.64 7.75 6.31
CA VAL A 238 -7.08 8.76 5.40
C VAL A 238 -5.59 8.54 5.24
N TYR A 239 -4.83 8.44 6.32
CA TYR A 239 -3.38 8.32 6.24
C TYR A 239 -2.93 7.00 5.59
N MET A 240 -3.56 5.88 5.93
CA MET A 240 -3.31 4.59 5.28
C MET A 240 -3.59 4.70 3.78
N GLY A 241 -4.81 5.02 3.37
CA GLY A 241 -5.20 5.08 1.95
C GLY A 241 -4.41 6.12 1.15
N ALA A 242 -4.15 7.28 1.75
CA ALA A 242 -3.35 8.36 1.18
C ALA A 242 -1.89 7.95 0.96
N SER A 243 -1.36 6.96 1.67
CA SER A 243 0.03 6.51 1.52
C SER A 243 0.22 5.42 0.48
N PHE A 244 -0.79 4.57 0.20
CA PHE A 244 -0.67 3.49 -0.79
C PHE A 244 -1.22 3.87 -2.17
N ALA A 245 -2.32 4.62 -2.23
CA ALA A 245 -2.96 4.96 -3.50
C ALA A 245 -2.07 5.76 -4.47
N PRO A 246 -1.24 6.73 -4.02
CA PRO A 246 -0.41 7.54 -4.91
C PRO A 246 0.52 6.77 -5.83
N ASN A 247 0.93 5.56 -5.49
CA ASN A 247 1.99 4.90 -6.23
C ASN A 247 1.49 4.01 -7.38
N HIS A 248 0.26 3.48 -7.28
CA HIS A 248 -0.29 2.54 -8.27
C HIS A 248 -1.57 3.02 -8.96
N LYS A 249 -2.38 3.86 -8.30
CA LYS A 249 -3.67 4.27 -8.86
C LYS A 249 -3.45 5.25 -10.03
N GLY A 250 -4.04 4.91 -11.18
CA GLY A 250 -3.83 5.63 -12.44
C GLY A 250 -2.55 5.26 -13.20
N MET A 251 -1.79 4.27 -12.70
CA MET A 251 -0.70 3.65 -13.48
C MET A 251 -1.28 2.61 -14.46
N PRO A 252 -0.54 2.24 -15.53
CA PRO A 252 -0.97 1.24 -16.50
C PRO A 252 -1.46 -0.07 -15.87
N LEU A 253 -2.53 -0.62 -16.43
CA LEU A 253 -3.01 -1.98 -16.14
C LEU A 253 -2.39 -2.97 -17.12
N ILE A 254 -1.91 -4.10 -16.60
CA ILE A 254 -1.39 -5.20 -17.41
C ILE A 254 -2.54 -6.19 -17.68
N PRO A 255 -2.87 -6.49 -18.95
CA PRO A 255 -3.86 -7.51 -19.29
C PRO A 255 -3.48 -8.87 -18.70
N ARG A 256 -4.48 -9.68 -18.31
CA ARG A 256 -4.31 -10.95 -17.59
C ARG A 256 -3.27 -11.89 -18.21
N ASP A 257 -3.29 -11.98 -19.54
CA ASP A 257 -2.48 -12.92 -20.34
C ASP A 257 -1.21 -12.29 -20.92
N SER A 258 -0.97 -11.00 -20.63
CA SER A 258 0.23 -10.30 -21.10
C SER A 258 1.49 -10.77 -20.36
N LYS A 259 2.50 -11.13 -21.15
CA LYS A 259 3.84 -11.49 -20.65
C LYS A 259 4.69 -10.22 -20.58
N VAL A 260 4.84 -9.73 -19.36
CA VAL A 260 5.75 -8.62 -19.01
C VAL A 260 6.78 -9.17 -18.04
N ASP A 261 8.07 -8.90 -18.30
CA ASP A 261 9.17 -9.32 -17.43
C ASP A 261 9.06 -8.65 -16.03
N PHE A 262 9.78 -9.20 -15.05
CA PHE A 262 9.69 -8.74 -13.68
C PHE A 262 10.06 -7.26 -13.52
N LEU A 263 11.18 -6.81 -14.10
CA LEU A 263 11.64 -5.43 -13.97
C LEU A 263 10.62 -4.45 -14.58
N SER A 264 10.24 -4.67 -15.84
CA SER A 264 9.29 -3.80 -16.52
C SER A 264 7.93 -3.80 -15.82
N ARG A 265 7.48 -4.95 -15.29
CA ARG A 265 6.23 -5.03 -14.53
C ARG A 265 6.29 -4.13 -13.30
N GLN A 266 7.30 -4.26 -12.46
CA GLN A 266 7.39 -3.48 -11.22
C GLN A 266 7.55 -1.98 -11.52
N VAL A 267 8.36 -1.61 -12.51
CA VAL A 267 8.64 -0.20 -12.86
C VAL A 267 7.44 0.47 -13.53
N LEU A 268 6.84 -0.16 -14.54
CA LEU A 268 5.80 0.48 -15.35
C LEU A 268 4.44 0.58 -14.66
N THR A 269 4.19 -0.26 -13.65
CA THR A 269 2.93 -0.27 -12.89
C THR A 269 3.00 0.55 -11.59
N SER A 270 4.14 1.19 -11.35
CA SER A 270 4.40 1.95 -10.12
C SER A 270 4.95 3.33 -10.45
N ARG A 271 4.77 4.25 -9.51
CA ARG A 271 5.35 5.58 -9.53
C ARG A 271 5.98 5.87 -8.18
N ASN A 272 7.07 6.64 -8.19
CA ASN A 272 7.63 7.23 -6.98
C ASN A 272 7.06 8.62 -6.68
N ILE A 273 6.92 8.92 -5.40
CA ILE A 273 6.44 10.21 -4.90
C ILE A 273 7.62 11.04 -4.39
N THR A 274 7.80 12.21 -4.99
CA THR A 274 8.86 13.15 -4.64
C THR A 274 8.35 14.16 -3.59
N GLY A 275 9.26 14.64 -2.76
CA GLY A 275 8.96 15.65 -1.74
C GLY A 275 9.81 15.51 -0.48
N ARG A 276 10.02 16.63 0.22
CA ARG A 276 10.72 16.64 1.50
C ARG A 276 9.89 15.91 2.57
N GLY A 277 10.55 15.07 3.38
CA GLY A 277 9.90 14.31 4.46
C GLY A 277 9.02 13.14 4.01
N MET A 278 8.86 12.91 2.69
CA MET A 278 7.94 11.90 2.16
C MET A 278 8.31 10.48 2.56
N ASN A 279 9.61 10.19 2.70
CA ASN A 279 10.10 8.90 3.18
C ASN A 279 9.61 8.57 4.60
N THR A 280 9.50 9.57 5.47
CA THR A 280 8.95 9.39 6.81
C THR A 280 7.44 9.30 6.76
N PHE A 281 6.79 10.22 6.04
CA PHE A 281 5.33 10.28 5.94
C PHE A 281 4.73 8.99 5.34
N MET A 282 5.28 8.49 4.24
CA MET A 282 4.78 7.30 3.54
C MET A 282 5.45 6.00 3.99
N GLY A 283 6.28 6.02 5.03
CA GLY A 283 6.96 4.82 5.52
C GLY A 283 7.89 4.16 4.50
N GLY A 284 8.49 4.93 3.59
CA GLY A 284 9.32 4.42 2.48
C GLY A 284 8.57 4.13 1.18
N LEU A 285 7.25 4.09 1.21
CA LEU A 285 6.43 3.77 0.04
C LEU A 285 6.42 4.88 -1.02
N ASN A 286 6.99 6.04 -0.70
CA ASN A 286 7.28 7.04 -1.72
C ASN A 286 8.30 6.52 -2.76
N TYR A 287 9.12 5.51 -2.42
CA TYR A 287 10.02 4.79 -3.33
C TYR A 287 9.42 3.41 -3.71
N GLN A 288 8.22 3.43 -4.28
CA GLN A 288 7.46 2.20 -4.58
C GLN A 288 8.15 1.30 -5.61
N VAL A 289 8.79 1.89 -6.62
CA VAL A 289 9.50 1.11 -7.66
C VAL A 289 10.59 0.25 -7.00
N GLU A 290 11.42 0.85 -6.16
CA GLU A 290 12.52 0.16 -5.46
C GLU A 290 11.98 -0.81 -4.41
N HIS A 291 10.91 -0.45 -3.70
CA HIS A 291 10.22 -1.32 -2.76
C HIS A 291 9.69 -2.60 -3.44
N HIS A 292 9.17 -2.49 -4.66
CA HIS A 292 8.71 -3.63 -5.43
C HIS A 292 9.84 -4.48 -6.01
N LEU A 293 10.91 -3.86 -6.48
CA LEU A 293 12.08 -4.57 -7.01
C LEU A 293 12.86 -5.27 -5.91
N PHE A 294 13.00 -4.64 -4.74
CA PHE A 294 13.84 -5.10 -3.63
C PHE A 294 13.07 -5.05 -2.31
N PRO A 295 12.02 -5.86 -2.11
CA PRO A 295 11.15 -5.74 -0.93
C PRO A 295 11.91 -5.89 0.40
N SER A 296 12.99 -6.68 0.42
CA SER A 296 13.81 -6.85 1.63
C SER A 296 14.81 -5.73 1.92
N MET A 297 14.84 -4.68 1.08
CA MET A 297 15.68 -3.50 1.26
C MET A 297 15.16 -2.63 2.40
N PRO A 298 15.98 -2.28 3.41
CA PRO A 298 15.58 -1.36 4.46
C PRO A 298 15.30 0.05 3.94
N ARG A 299 14.29 0.70 4.50
CA ARG A 299 13.85 2.07 4.15
C ARG A 299 14.97 3.10 3.96
N PRO A 300 16.03 3.17 4.79
CA PRO A 300 17.10 4.16 4.60
C PRO A 300 17.88 4.03 3.29
N HIS A 301 17.83 2.88 2.63
CA HIS A 301 18.55 2.63 1.38
C HIS A 301 17.74 2.94 0.12
N LEU A 302 16.42 3.13 0.23
CA LEU A 302 15.52 3.30 -0.91
C LEU A 302 15.88 4.52 -1.78
N ALA A 303 16.27 5.63 -1.15
CA ALA A 303 16.68 6.83 -1.89
C ALA A 303 17.89 6.56 -2.79
N ARG A 304 18.94 5.94 -2.25
CA ARG A 304 20.13 5.58 -3.02
C ARG A 304 19.81 4.54 -4.10
N ALA A 305 18.98 3.55 -3.79
CA ALA A 305 18.53 2.58 -4.78
C ALA A 305 17.77 3.24 -5.93
N SER A 306 16.97 4.27 -5.66
CA SER A 306 16.20 4.97 -6.70
C SER A 306 17.06 5.65 -7.75
N GLU A 307 18.22 6.18 -7.35
CA GLU A 307 19.20 6.78 -8.28
C GLU A 307 19.73 5.71 -9.26
N ILE A 308 20.12 4.55 -8.72
CA ILE A 308 20.66 3.42 -9.47
C ILE A 308 19.59 2.82 -10.40
N VAL A 309 18.37 2.63 -9.89
CA VAL A 309 17.26 2.09 -10.68
C VAL A 309 16.89 3.06 -11.80
N LYS A 310 16.83 4.37 -11.54
CA LYS A 310 16.55 5.37 -12.56
C LYS A 310 17.60 5.38 -13.67
N GLU A 311 18.89 5.32 -13.32
CA GLU A 311 19.98 5.22 -14.29
C GLU A 311 19.87 3.94 -15.13
N HIS A 312 19.60 2.81 -14.48
CA HIS A 312 19.39 1.53 -15.17
C HIS A 312 18.20 1.59 -16.12
N CYS A 313 17.07 2.13 -15.67
CA CYS A 313 15.88 2.33 -16.49
C CYS A 313 16.18 3.22 -17.71
N ALA A 314 16.92 4.32 -17.54
CA ALA A 314 17.33 5.20 -18.64
C ALA A 314 18.19 4.45 -19.68
N LYS A 315 19.21 3.69 -19.22
CA LYS A 315 20.07 2.87 -20.10
C LYS A 315 19.29 1.84 -20.92
N HIS A 316 18.26 1.25 -20.32
CA HIS A 316 17.42 0.23 -20.96
C HIS A 316 16.15 0.81 -21.62
N LYS A 317 15.99 2.14 -21.66
CA LYS A 317 14.83 2.84 -22.22
C LYS A 317 13.49 2.39 -21.61
N ILE A 318 13.49 2.10 -20.31
CA ILE A 318 12.30 1.79 -19.52
C ILE A 318 11.82 3.09 -18.86
N PRO A 319 10.59 3.56 -19.14
CA PRO A 319 10.03 4.74 -18.48
C PRO A 319 9.98 4.57 -16.95
N TYR A 320 10.64 5.48 -16.24
CA TYR A 320 10.61 5.55 -14.78
C TYR A 320 9.75 6.74 -14.37
N THR A 321 8.65 6.49 -13.65
CA THR A 321 7.65 7.53 -13.36
C THR A 321 7.83 8.10 -11.97
N GLU A 322 7.85 9.44 -11.88
CA GLU A 322 7.85 10.20 -10.63
C GLU A 322 6.77 11.28 -10.68
N ALA A 323 6.22 11.64 -9.53
CA ALA A 323 5.39 12.83 -9.39
C ALA A 323 5.46 13.37 -7.96
N THR A 324 5.09 14.63 -7.77
CA THR A 324 4.74 15.13 -6.45
C THR A 324 3.45 14.48 -5.95
N LEU A 325 3.20 14.55 -4.64
CA LEU A 325 1.99 13.98 -4.04
C LEU A 325 0.71 14.58 -4.64
N THR A 326 0.70 15.90 -4.88
CA THR A 326 -0.44 16.62 -5.46
C THR A 326 -0.71 16.20 -6.90
N GLU A 327 0.32 16.13 -7.74
CA GLU A 327 0.19 15.65 -9.12
C GLU A 327 -0.32 14.21 -9.16
N SER A 328 0.21 13.37 -8.28
CA SER A 328 -0.22 11.99 -8.12
C SER A 328 -1.71 11.90 -7.81
N TYR A 329 -2.21 12.65 -6.82
CA TYR A 329 -3.64 12.66 -6.51
C TYR A 329 -4.49 13.22 -7.63
N ALA A 330 -4.03 14.26 -8.35
CA ALA A 330 -4.72 14.74 -9.53
C ALA A 330 -4.84 13.66 -10.62
N ILE A 331 -3.81 12.81 -10.77
CA ILE A 331 -3.85 11.64 -11.66
C ILE A 331 -4.88 10.61 -11.14
N VAL A 332 -4.87 10.29 -9.84
CA VAL A 332 -5.85 9.37 -9.24
C VAL A 332 -7.28 9.84 -9.46
N VAL A 333 -7.60 11.09 -9.13
CA VAL A 333 -8.94 11.66 -9.28
C VAL A 333 -9.38 11.66 -10.75
N ARG A 334 -8.51 12.08 -11.68
CA ARG A 334 -8.82 12.07 -13.11
C ARG A 334 -9.05 10.65 -13.63
N TYR A 335 -8.21 9.69 -13.23
CA TYR A 335 -8.36 8.29 -13.61
C TYR A 335 -9.67 7.70 -13.10
N LEU A 336 -9.97 7.90 -11.82
CA LEU A 336 -11.18 7.43 -11.16
C LEU A 336 -12.45 8.02 -11.78
N ASN A 337 -12.43 9.32 -12.10
CA ASN A 337 -13.51 9.97 -12.83
C ASN A 337 -13.65 9.41 -14.24
N ARG A 338 -12.54 9.15 -14.96
CA ARG A 338 -12.59 8.50 -16.28
C ARG A 338 -13.25 7.13 -16.18
N VAL A 339 -12.82 6.27 -15.27
CA VAL A 339 -13.43 4.93 -15.09
C VAL A 339 -14.92 5.04 -14.75
N GLY A 340 -15.28 5.94 -13.84
CA GLY A 340 -16.67 6.15 -13.43
C GLY A 340 -17.57 6.74 -14.53
N LEU A 341 -17.00 7.57 -15.42
CA LEU A 341 -17.71 8.21 -16.53
C LEU A 341 -17.71 7.35 -17.80
N SER A 342 -16.68 6.56 -18.08
CA SER A 342 -16.64 5.64 -19.22
C SER A 342 -17.68 4.53 -19.09
N ALA A 343 -18.09 4.17 -17.86
CA ALA A 343 -19.26 3.32 -17.61
C ALA A 343 -20.61 3.96 -18.06
N ARG A 344 -20.59 5.18 -18.61
CA ARG A 344 -21.77 5.88 -19.15
C ARG A 344 -22.06 5.53 -20.62
N ASP A 345 -21.05 5.16 -21.39
CA ASP A 345 -21.18 5.10 -22.85
C ASP A 345 -20.33 3.97 -23.46
N PRO A 346 -20.96 2.85 -23.88
CA PRO A 346 -20.25 1.75 -24.53
C PRO A 346 -19.71 2.10 -25.93
N PHE A 347 -19.94 3.31 -26.45
CA PHE A 347 -19.46 3.76 -27.75
C PHE A 347 -18.33 4.80 -27.69
N ASP A 348 -17.87 5.19 -26.50
CA ASP A 348 -16.81 6.21 -26.38
C ASP A 348 -15.42 5.58 -26.58
N CYS A 349 -14.89 5.71 -27.80
CA CYS A 349 -13.58 5.16 -28.18
C CYS A 349 -12.45 5.77 -27.32
N PRO A 350 -11.68 4.95 -26.57
CA PRO A 350 -10.67 5.44 -25.61
C PRO A 350 -9.60 6.37 -26.22
N VAL A 351 -9.34 6.20 -27.52
CA VAL A 351 -8.32 6.96 -28.28
C VAL A 351 -8.71 8.42 -28.44
N ARG A 352 -10.00 8.77 -28.48
CA ARG A 352 -10.44 10.16 -28.69
C ARG A 352 -10.25 11.05 -27.47
N SER A 353 -10.23 10.45 -26.27
CA SER A 353 -10.07 11.16 -24.99
C SER A 353 -8.63 11.52 -24.64
N GLN A 354 -7.64 11.00 -25.37
CA GLN A 354 -6.22 11.27 -25.14
C GLN A 354 -5.68 12.48 -25.92
N TYR A 355 -6.49 13.07 -26.81
CA TYR A 355 -6.12 14.21 -27.67
C TYR A 355 -7.05 15.43 -27.49
N ARG A 356 -7.66 15.61 -26.32
CA ARG A 356 -8.43 16.80 -25.96
C ARG A 356 -7.89 17.46 -24.70
#